data_AF-M7WTZ0-F1
#
_entry.id   AF-M7WTZ0-F1
#
_cell.length_a   1.000
_cell.length_b   1.000
_cell.length_c   1.000
_cell.angle_alpha   90.00
_cell.angle_beta   90.00
_cell.angle_gamma   90.00
#
_symmetry.space_group_name_H-M   'P 1'
#
loop_
_entity.id
_entity.type
_entity.pdbx_description
1 polymer ?
#
loop_
_entity_poly.entity_id
_entity_poly.type
_entity_poly.pdbx_seq_one_letter_code
_entity_poly.pdbx_strand_id
1 'polypeptide(L)'
;MANGEYNGMTRESKEFREMFDPEVVLNSEWYKERLVTRQKLEVAKLNKDLAYLNKTIAEKPRLAETLNKQIAAVKEELQYVSSEEYLMILMGLLELIHIHTNA
;
A
#
# COMPACT_ATOMS: atom_id res chain seq x y z
N MET A 1 -15.28 15.58 -16.32
CA MET A 1 -15.22 14.53 -17.36
C MET A 1 -15.43 15.16 -18.72
N ALA A 2 -14.88 14.59 -19.80
CA ALA A 2 -14.92 15.17 -21.14
C ALA A 2 -16.35 15.52 -21.63
N ASN A 3 -17.35 14.74 -21.20
CA ASN A 3 -18.75 14.88 -21.66
C ASN A 3 -19.77 15.14 -20.53
N GLY A 4 -19.33 15.33 -19.28
CA GLY A 4 -20.22 15.61 -18.14
C GLY A 4 -21.02 14.43 -17.57
N GLU A 5 -20.94 13.24 -18.18
CA GLU A 5 -21.69 12.03 -17.78
C GLU A 5 -20.78 10.83 -17.50
N TYR A 6 -21.19 9.97 -16.58
CA TYR A 6 -20.57 8.69 -16.25
C TYR A 6 -21.66 7.63 -16.12
N ASN A 7 -21.65 6.59 -16.98
CA ASN A 7 -22.68 5.54 -16.97
C ASN A 7 -24.13 6.06 -16.97
N GLY A 8 -24.40 7.16 -17.68
CA GLY A 8 -25.71 7.83 -17.71
C GLY A 8 -26.05 8.67 -16.47
N MET A 9 -25.13 8.75 -15.51
CA MET A 9 -25.25 9.61 -14.33
C MET A 9 -24.54 10.94 -14.54
N THR A 10 -25.09 12.00 -13.94
CA THR A 10 -24.48 13.33 -13.90
C THR A 10 -23.90 13.60 -12.51
N ARG A 11 -23.20 14.71 -12.34
CA ARG A 11 -22.69 15.15 -11.02
C ARG A 11 -23.79 15.42 -9.98
N GLU A 12 -25.04 15.60 -10.42
CA GLU A 12 -26.20 15.83 -9.54
C GLU A 12 -26.91 14.51 -9.17
N SER A 13 -26.60 13.41 -9.86
CA SER A 13 -27.15 12.09 -9.54
C SER A 13 -26.71 11.69 -8.14
N LYS A 14 -27.67 11.28 -7.30
CA LYS A 14 -27.44 10.85 -5.92
C LYS A 14 -26.49 9.65 -5.88
N GLU A 15 -26.73 8.71 -6.78
CA GLU A 15 -25.97 7.48 -6.96
C GLU A 15 -24.51 7.79 -7.31
N PHE A 16 -24.27 8.79 -8.17
CA PHE A 16 -22.92 9.22 -8.52
C PHE A 16 -22.19 9.83 -7.31
N ARG A 17 -22.89 10.60 -6.48
CA ARG A 17 -22.29 11.20 -5.26
C ARG A 17 -22.01 10.15 -4.19
N GLU A 18 -22.90 9.18 -4.03
CA GLU A 18 -22.74 8.06 -3.09
C GLU A 18 -21.51 7.20 -3.41
N MET A 19 -21.06 7.13 -4.67
CA MET A 19 -19.79 6.45 -5.02
C MET A 19 -18.56 7.06 -4.34
N PHE A 20 -18.64 8.32 -3.91
CA PHE A 20 -17.58 9.03 -3.20
C PHE A 20 -17.81 9.08 -1.69
N ASP A 21 -18.89 8.45 -1.21
CA ASP A 21 -19.09 8.28 0.22
C ASP A 21 -17.92 7.45 0.78
N PRO A 22 -17.26 7.90 1.86
CA PRO A 22 -16.12 7.20 2.40
C PRO A 22 -16.41 5.75 2.80
N GLU A 23 -17.59 5.45 3.35
CA GLU A 23 -17.97 4.07 3.71
C GLU A 23 -18.10 3.21 2.46
N VAL A 24 -18.69 3.76 1.39
CA VAL A 24 -18.81 3.09 0.09
C VAL A 24 -17.43 2.84 -0.51
N VAL A 25 -16.52 3.82 -0.43
CA VAL A 25 -15.14 3.69 -0.92
C VAL A 25 -14.37 2.62 -0.14
N LEU A 26 -14.40 2.66 1.20
CA LEU A 26 -13.68 1.71 2.04
C LEU A 26 -14.15 0.27 1.83
N ASN A 27 -15.45 0.07 1.60
CA ASN A 27 -16.04 -1.25 1.35
C ASN A 27 -15.92 -1.72 -0.11
N SER A 28 -15.52 -0.84 -1.03
CA SER A 28 -15.45 -1.17 -2.46
C SER A 28 -14.31 -2.13 -2.79
N GLU A 29 -14.54 -3.00 -3.77
CA GLU A 29 -13.53 -3.96 -4.24
C GLU A 29 -12.31 -3.26 -4.85
N TRP A 30 -12.50 -2.18 -5.61
CA TRP A 30 -11.39 -1.44 -6.22
C TRP A 30 -10.45 -0.85 -5.16
N TYR A 31 -10.97 -0.47 -3.99
CA TYR A 31 -10.16 0.06 -2.90
C TYR A 31 -9.36 -1.04 -2.20
N LYS A 32 -9.97 -2.20 -1.96
CA LYS A 32 -9.27 -3.39 -1.46
C LYS A 32 -8.14 -3.81 -2.41
N GLU A 33 -8.41 -3.87 -3.71
CA GLU A 33 -7.41 -4.14 -4.75
C GLU A 33 -6.26 -3.12 -4.74
N ARG A 34 -6.57 -1.84 -4.50
CA ARG A 34 -5.57 -0.79 -4.35
C ARG A 34 -4.65 -1.03 -3.16
N LEU A 35 -5.18 -1.48 -2.02
CA LEU A 35 -4.36 -1.80 -0.84
C LEU A 35 -3.45 -3.00 -1.09
N VAL A 36 -3.97 -4.06 -1.73
CA VAL A 36 -3.16 -5.20 -2.17
C VAL A 36 -2.07 -4.77 -3.15
N THR A 37 -2.39 -3.88 -4.08
CA THR A 37 -1.43 -3.34 -5.04
C THR A 37 -0.34 -2.52 -4.34
N ARG A 38 -0.71 -1.71 -3.34
CA ARG A 38 0.25 -0.97 -2.50
C ARG A 38 1.23 -1.92 -1.81
N GLN A 39 0.72 -2.96 -1.14
CA GLN A 39 1.55 -3.97 -0.49
C GLN A 39 2.53 -4.62 -1.48
N LYS A 40 2.04 -5.04 -2.65
CA LYS A 40 2.88 -5.64 -3.71
C LYS A 40 4.01 -4.71 -4.17
N LEU A 41 3.73 -3.42 -4.34
CA LEU A 41 4.73 -2.44 -4.74
C LEU A 41 5.80 -2.25 -3.65
N GLU A 42 5.40 -2.27 -2.39
CA GLU A 42 6.30 -2.14 -1.24
C GLU A 42 7.22 -3.37 -1.09
N VAL A 43 6.63 -4.58 -1.20
CA VAL A 43 7.38 -5.85 -1.29
C VAL A 43 8.37 -5.83 -2.46
N ALA A 44 7.95 -5.35 -3.63
CA ALA A 44 8.84 -5.26 -4.79
C ALA A 44 9.99 -4.28 -4.57
N LYS A 45 9.75 -3.16 -3.88
CA LYS A 45 10.80 -2.20 -3.50
C LYS A 45 11.81 -2.84 -2.54
N LEU A 46 11.34 -3.46 -1.46
CA LEU A 46 12.20 -4.09 -0.45
C LEU A 46 13.05 -5.21 -1.05
N ASN A 47 12.50 -6.00 -1.98
CA ASN A 47 13.27 -7.00 -2.72
C ASN A 47 14.38 -6.37 -3.59
N LYS A 48 14.12 -5.24 -4.24
CA LYS A 48 15.15 -4.49 -4.99
C LYS A 48 16.23 -3.96 -4.05
N ASP A 49 15.85 -3.44 -2.88
CA ASP A 49 16.77 -2.94 -1.86
C ASP A 49 17.68 -4.09 -1.37
N LEU A 50 17.13 -5.28 -1.09
CA LEU A 50 17.92 -6.47 -0.75
C LEU A 50 18.87 -6.90 -1.87
N ALA A 51 18.41 -6.92 -3.12
CA ALA A 51 19.26 -7.27 -4.25
C ALA A 51 20.45 -6.30 -4.38
N TYR A 52 20.20 -5.00 -4.20
CA TYR A 52 21.23 -3.97 -4.23
C TYR A 52 22.25 -4.13 -3.09
N LEU A 53 21.78 -4.36 -1.85
CA LEU A 53 22.67 -4.54 -0.70
C LEU A 53 23.55 -5.79 -0.85
N ASN A 54 22.96 -6.91 -1.26
CA ASN A 54 23.72 -8.15 -1.52
C ASN A 54 24.76 -7.97 -2.62
N LYS A 55 24.39 -7.30 -3.72
CA LYS A 55 25.34 -6.97 -4.79
C LYS A 55 26.48 -6.08 -4.27
N THR A 56 26.16 -5.09 -3.43
CA THR A 56 27.15 -4.18 -2.85
C THR A 56 28.16 -4.93 -1.97
N ILE A 57 27.72 -5.91 -1.18
CA ILE A 57 28.61 -6.75 -0.37
C ILE A 57 29.53 -7.59 -1.25
N ALA A 58 29.00 -8.17 -2.34
CA ALA A 58 29.79 -8.96 -3.28
C ALA A 58 30.89 -8.13 -3.95
N GLU A 59 30.60 -6.87 -4.31
CA GLU A 59 31.56 -5.94 -4.91
C GLU A 59 32.50 -5.31 -3.88
N LYS A 60 32.04 -5.12 -2.63
CA LYS A 60 32.79 -4.43 -1.56
C LYS A 60 32.72 -5.23 -0.25
N PRO A 61 33.45 -6.36 -0.14
CA PRO A 61 33.38 -7.23 1.05
C PRO A 61 33.75 -6.56 2.37
N ARG A 62 34.57 -5.50 2.33
CA ARG A 62 34.93 -4.70 3.53
C ARG A 62 33.72 -4.04 4.21
N LEU A 63 32.62 -3.85 3.49
CA LEU A 63 31.39 -3.27 4.01
C LEU A 63 30.41 -4.31 4.57
N ALA A 64 30.72 -5.61 4.47
CA ALA A 64 29.80 -6.69 4.81
C ALA A 64 29.26 -6.59 6.24
N GLU A 65 30.14 -6.32 7.22
CA GLU A 65 29.73 -6.23 8.62
C GLU A 65 28.69 -5.12 8.86
N THR A 66 28.89 -3.95 8.24
CA THR A 66 27.96 -2.82 8.35
C THR A 66 26.64 -3.10 7.61
N LEU A 67 26.72 -3.65 6.39
CA LEU A 67 25.56 -3.87 5.54
C LEU A 67 24.72 -5.08 5.96
N ASN A 68 25.31 -6.08 6.62
CA ASN A 68 24.58 -7.26 7.11
C ASN A 68 23.48 -6.87 8.12
N LYS A 69 23.72 -5.86 8.96
CA LYS A 69 22.69 -5.34 9.88
C LYS A 69 21.51 -4.72 9.12
N GLN A 70 21.79 -3.99 8.05
CA GLN A 70 20.74 -3.40 7.20
C GLN A 70 19.98 -4.48 6.44
N ILE A 71 20.66 -5.49 5.91
CA ILE A 71 20.03 -6.64 5.25
C ILE A 71 19.09 -7.38 6.21
N ALA A 72 19.50 -7.58 7.47
CA ALA A 72 18.64 -8.21 8.47
C ALA A 72 17.37 -7.40 8.72
N ALA A 73 17.50 -6.08 8.90
CA ALA A 73 16.35 -5.20 9.09
C ALA A 73 15.40 -5.20 7.88
N VAL A 74 15.93 -5.11 6.65
CA VAL A 74 15.11 -5.13 5.43
C VAL A 74 14.42 -6.49 5.25
N LYS A 75 15.03 -7.60 5.66
CA LYS A 75 14.38 -8.92 5.64
C LYS A 75 13.23 -9.02 6.62
N GLU A 76 13.40 -8.49 7.83
CA GLU A 76 12.34 -8.44 8.85
C GLU A 76 11.17 -7.57 8.37
N GLU A 77 11.47 -6.38 7.84
CA GLU A 77 10.47 -5.49 7.24
C GLU A 77 9.75 -6.16 6.07
N LEU A 78 10.49 -6.82 5.16
CA LEU A 78 9.90 -7.56 4.05
C LEU A 78 8.96 -8.66 4.53
N GLN A 79 9.33 -9.40 5.57
CA GLN A 79 8.47 -10.43 6.15
C GLN A 79 7.19 -9.83 6.72
N TYR A 80 7.30 -8.73 7.47
CA TYR A 80 6.14 -8.03 8.03
C TYR A 80 5.24 -7.47 6.93
N VAL A 81 5.77 -6.71 5.98
CA VAL A 81 5.01 -6.10 4.87
C VAL A 81 4.36 -7.16 3.99
N SER A 82 4.98 -8.33 3.82
CA SER A 82 4.41 -9.45 3.03
C SER A 82 3.31 -10.22 3.78
N SER A 83 3.07 -9.94 5.06
CA SER A 83 2.09 -10.65 5.87
C SER A 83 0.65 -10.21 5.59
N GLU A 84 -0.30 -11.10 5.85
CA GLU A 84 -1.74 -10.76 5.83
C GLU A 84 -2.08 -9.76 6.94
N GLU A 85 -1.42 -9.86 8.10
CA GLU A 85 -1.56 -8.94 9.23
C GLU A 85 -1.32 -7.48 8.82
N TYR A 86 -0.28 -7.23 8.02
CA TYR A 86 0.01 -5.89 7.51
C TYR A 86 -1.12 -5.34 6.63
N LEU A 87 -1.74 -6.19 5.81
CA LEU A 87 -2.87 -5.79 4.98
C LEU A 87 -4.10 -5.48 5.82
N MET A 88 -4.37 -6.27 6.87
CA MET A 88 -5.45 -6.00 7.82
C MET A 88 -5.23 -4.70 8.58
N ILE A 89 -3.99 -4.41 9.01
CA ILE A 89 -3.63 -3.15 9.65
C ILE A 89 -3.82 -1.96 8.70
N LEU A 90 -3.42 -2.08 7.42
CA LEU A 90 -3.66 -1.03 6.44
C LEU A 90 -5.15 -0.72 6.29
N MET A 91 -5.99 -1.76 6.22
CA MET A 91 -7.45 -1.61 6.18
C MET A 91 -7.98 -0.92 7.44
N GLY A 92 -7.60 -1.40 8.63
CA GLY A 92 -8.07 -0.86 9.91
C GLY A 92 -7.58 0.56 10.22
N LEU A 93 -6.36 0.94 9.81
CA LEU A 93 -5.85 2.32 9.97
C LEU A 93 -6.71 3.31 9.18
N LEU A 94 -7.17 2.93 7.99
CA LEU A 94 -8.00 3.78 7.13
C LEU A 94 -9.41 3.93 7.70
N GLU A 95 -9.98 2.86 8.26
CA GLU A 95 -11.24 2.91 9.01
C GLU A 95 -11.12 3.83 10.24
N LEU A 96 -10.04 3.70 11.02
CA LEU A 96 -9.83 4.51 12.22
C LEU A 96 -9.66 6.00 11.91
N ILE A 97 -8.89 6.35 10.86
CA ILE A 97 -8.78 7.74 10.38
C ILE A 97 -10.15 8.29 9.97
N HIS A 98 -10.98 7.46 9.32
CA HIS A 98 -12.31 7.88 8.89
C HIS A 98 -13.26 8.16 10.06
N ILE A 99 -13.25 7.33 11.11
CA ILE A 99 -14.04 7.55 12.33
C ILE A 99 -13.66 8.86 13.03
N HIS A 100 -12.35 9.14 13.16
CA HIS A 100 -11.88 10.32 13.89
C HIS A 100 -11.98 11.64 13.10
N THR A 101 -12.16 11.59 11.78
CA THR A 101 -12.34 12.79 10.95
C THR A 101 -13.79 13.21 10.76
N ASN A 102 -14.75 12.35 11.12
CA ASN A 102 -16.20 12.63 11.05
C ASN A 102 -16.88 12.78 12.43
N ALA A 103 -16.10 12.81 13.52
CA ALA A 103 -16.55 13.09 14.89
C ALA A 103 -16.26 14.54 15.27
#